data_AF-A0A2V0NYY7-F1
#
_entry.id   AF-A0A2V0NYY7-F1
#
_cell.length_a   1.000
_cell.length_b   1.000
_cell.length_c   1.000
_cell.angle_alpha   90.00
_cell.angle_beta   90.00
_cell.angle_gamma   90.00
#
_symmetry.space_group_name_H-M   'P 1'
#
loop_
_entity.id
_entity.type
_entity.pdbx_description
1 polymer ?
#
loop_
_entity_poly.entity_id
_entity_poly.type
_entity_poly.pdbx_seq_one_letter_code
_entity_poly.pdbx_strand_id
1 'polypeptide(L)'
;MSTLSRISVKAAQEGLFGGEARKFYYEVCRCVPFIQRAMKLEEVVSVRDMRSVVKEKFKQYKDVKDQRVIDLLIFKGRQELETYLTLHKNRHHAITEYLDPVIKRNRGHTLPAPQQSSFMDSFLQGNYTPPTGK
;
A
#
# COMPACT_ATOMS: atom_id res chain seq x y z
N MET A 1 -30.16 -31.38 -24.37
CA MET A 1 -29.76 -29.95 -24.27
C MET A 1 -28.84 -29.79 -23.08
N SER A 2 -27.52 -29.70 -23.30
CA SER A 2 -26.51 -29.61 -22.23
C SER A 2 -26.03 -28.15 -22.12
N THR A 3 -26.42 -27.48 -21.05
CA THR A 3 -26.10 -26.06 -20.75
C THR A 3 -24.97 -25.96 -19.72
N LEU A 4 -23.84 -26.65 -19.96
CA LEU A 4 -22.66 -26.58 -19.07
C LEU A 4 -21.40 -26.03 -19.75
N SER A 5 -21.54 -25.32 -20.87
CA SER A 5 -20.42 -24.70 -21.57
C SER A 5 -20.42 -23.18 -21.41
N ARG A 6 -20.10 -22.66 -20.20
CA ARG A 6 -19.78 -21.22 -20.05
C ARG A 6 -19.07 -20.84 -18.74
N ILE A 7 -18.17 -21.68 -18.21
CA ILE A 7 -17.12 -21.16 -17.34
C ILE A 7 -15.99 -20.70 -18.26
N SER A 8 -16.14 -19.48 -18.79
CA SER A 8 -15.09 -18.80 -19.53
C SER A 8 -13.95 -18.52 -18.55
N VAL A 9 -12.84 -19.26 -18.69
CA VAL A 9 -11.60 -18.97 -17.99
C VAL A 9 -11.13 -17.61 -18.49
N LYS A 10 -11.37 -16.55 -17.70
CA LYS A 10 -10.92 -15.19 -18.02
C LYS A 10 -9.41 -15.24 -18.22
N ALA A 11 -8.97 -14.89 -19.43
CA ALA A 11 -7.55 -14.76 -19.74
C ALA A 11 -6.86 -13.87 -18.70
N ALA A 12 -5.70 -14.31 -18.23
CA ALA A 12 -4.86 -13.52 -17.33
C ALA A 12 -4.52 -12.20 -18.04
N GLN A 13 -5.10 -11.09 -17.58
CA GLN A 13 -4.77 -9.78 -18.14
C GLN A 13 -3.33 -9.44 -17.74
N GLU A 14 -2.43 -9.42 -18.72
CA GLU A 14 -1.06 -8.98 -18.58
C GLU A 14 -1.03 -7.48 -18.25
N GLY A 15 -0.80 -7.17 -16.99
CA GLY A 15 -0.66 -5.82 -16.45
C GLY A 15 -0.08 -5.88 -15.05
N LEU A 16 0.38 -4.74 -14.52
CA LEU A 16 0.98 -4.67 -13.17
C LEU A 16 0.07 -5.26 -12.09
N PHE A 17 -1.25 -5.16 -12.31
CA PHE A 17 -2.30 -5.84 -11.57
C PHE A 17 -3.26 -6.49 -12.59
N GLY A 18 -3.49 -7.79 -12.48
CA GLY A 18 -4.45 -8.50 -13.31
C GLY A 18 -5.86 -8.46 -12.74
N GLY A 19 -6.86 -8.51 -13.64
CA GLY A 19 -8.25 -8.83 -13.27
C GLY A 19 -8.90 -7.89 -12.24
N GLU A 20 -9.52 -8.48 -11.21
CA GLU A 20 -10.31 -7.77 -10.19
C GLU A 20 -9.44 -6.87 -9.28
N ALA A 21 -8.17 -7.22 -9.06
CA ALA A 21 -7.25 -6.39 -8.28
C ALA A 21 -7.03 -5.02 -8.92
N ARG A 22 -6.98 -4.96 -10.26
CA ARG A 22 -6.85 -3.70 -11.00
C ARG A 22 -8.07 -2.80 -10.84
N LYS A 23 -9.28 -3.39 -10.89
CA LYS A 23 -10.52 -2.64 -10.69
C LYS A 23 -10.57 -2.06 -9.27
N PHE A 24 -10.22 -2.89 -8.28
CA PHE A 24 -10.16 -2.47 -6.89
C PHE A 24 -9.11 -1.36 -6.67
N TYR A 25 -7.93 -1.45 -7.29
CA TYR A 25 -6.93 -0.37 -7.23
C TYR A 25 -7.49 0.98 -7.73
N TYR A 26 -8.20 1.00 -8.86
CA TYR A 26 -8.79 2.23 -9.38
C TYR A 26 -9.91 2.76 -8.50
N GLU A 27 -10.72 1.87 -7.93
CA GLU A 27 -11.75 2.23 -6.94
C GLU A 27 -11.13 2.96 -5.75
N VAL A 28 -10.12 2.36 -5.11
CA VAL A 28 -9.39 3.00 -3.99
C VAL A 28 -8.84 4.36 -4.42
N CYS A 29 -8.18 4.46 -5.58
CA CYS A 29 -7.60 5.72 -6.07
C CYS A 29 -8.63 6.84 -6.30
N ARG A 30 -9.90 6.51 -6.59
CA ARG A 30 -11.01 7.47 -6.69
C ARG A 30 -11.51 7.92 -5.32
N CYS A 31 -11.44 7.06 -4.31
CA CYS A 31 -11.80 7.39 -2.93
C CYS A 31 -10.75 8.23 -2.19
N VAL A 32 -9.46 8.13 -2.57
CA VAL A 32 -8.35 8.83 -1.89
C VAL A 32 -8.60 10.34 -1.68
N PRO A 33 -9.03 11.15 -2.68
CA PRO A 33 -9.28 12.58 -2.47
C PRO A 33 -10.37 12.87 -1.42
N PHE A 34 -11.40 12.02 -1.36
CA PHE A 34 -12.44 12.13 -0.35
C PHE A 34 -11.88 11.84 1.05
N ILE A 35 -11.14 10.74 1.21
CA ILE A 35 -10.52 10.36 2.49
C ILE A 35 -9.55 11.44 2.98
N GLN A 36 -8.73 11.99 2.08
CA GLN A 36 -7.79 13.07 2.41
C GLN A 36 -8.52 14.26 3.02
N ARG A 37 -9.60 14.73 2.38
CA ARG A 37 -10.38 15.87 2.85
C ARG A 37 -11.14 15.56 4.14
N ALA A 38 -11.80 14.41 4.20
CA ALA A 38 -12.60 14.01 5.36
C ALA A 38 -11.75 13.89 6.64
N MET A 39 -10.50 13.43 6.51
CA MET A 39 -9.53 13.34 7.62
C MET A 39 -8.61 14.56 7.75
N LYS A 40 -8.87 15.62 6.97
CA LYS A 40 -8.10 16.88 6.92
C LYS A 40 -6.61 16.66 6.68
N LEU A 41 -6.20 15.71 5.84
CA LEU A 41 -4.79 15.35 5.59
C LEU A 41 -4.07 16.27 4.58
N GLU A 42 -4.74 17.30 4.09
CA GLU A 42 -4.26 18.19 3.02
C GLU A 42 -2.98 18.95 3.38
N GLU A 43 -2.77 19.29 4.66
CA GLU A 43 -1.55 19.95 5.12
C GLU A 43 -0.34 19.02 5.32
N VAL A 44 -0.53 17.70 5.31
CA VAL A 44 0.53 16.73 5.61
C VAL A 44 1.02 15.99 4.38
N VAL A 45 0.10 15.58 3.51
CA VAL A 45 0.40 14.79 2.32
C VAL A 45 -0.46 15.21 1.14
N SER A 46 0.09 15.13 -0.07
CA SER A 46 -0.67 15.34 -1.28
C SER A 46 -1.49 14.10 -1.67
N VAL A 47 -2.57 14.28 -2.45
CA VAL A 47 -3.31 13.16 -3.08
C VAL A 47 -2.37 12.24 -3.86
N ARG A 48 -1.37 12.82 -4.53
CA ARG A 48 -0.39 12.08 -5.32
C ARG A 48 0.43 11.14 -4.45
N ASP A 49 0.83 11.59 -3.27
CA ASP A 49 1.60 10.77 -2.33
C ASP A 49 0.74 9.65 -1.78
N MET A 50 -0.50 9.94 -1.39
CA MET A 50 -1.45 8.92 -0.92
C MET A 50 -1.70 7.84 -1.99
N ARG A 51 -1.90 8.23 -3.25
CA ARG A 51 -2.02 7.26 -4.37
C ARG A 51 -0.75 6.45 -4.58
N SER A 52 0.42 7.04 -4.33
CA SER A 52 1.70 6.33 -4.39
C SER A 52 1.82 5.30 -3.28
N VAL A 53 1.38 5.62 -2.06
CA VAL A 53 1.31 4.65 -0.93
C VAL A 53 0.38 3.49 -1.28
N VAL A 54 -0.81 3.78 -1.82
CA VAL A 54 -1.75 2.74 -2.28
C VAL A 54 -1.06 1.85 -3.32
N LYS A 55 -0.39 2.42 -4.31
CA LYS A 55 0.35 1.65 -5.32
C LYS A 55 1.41 0.74 -4.71
N GLU A 56 2.19 1.23 -3.75
CA GLU A 56 3.20 0.42 -3.07
C GLU A 56 2.58 -0.70 -2.24
N LYS A 57 1.45 -0.47 -1.56
CA LYS A 57 0.71 -1.54 -0.85
C LYS A 57 0.21 -2.63 -1.80
N PHE A 58 -0.30 -2.27 -2.98
CA PHE A 58 -0.68 -3.27 -3.98
C PHE A 58 0.53 -4.03 -4.54
N LYS A 59 1.67 -3.36 -4.72
CA LYS A 59 2.91 -4.01 -5.19
C LYS A 59 3.48 -5.01 -4.19
N GLN A 60 3.26 -4.82 -2.88
CA GLN A 60 3.73 -5.77 -1.85
C GLN A 60 3.20 -7.19 -2.08
N TYR A 61 2.04 -7.32 -2.73
CA TYR A 61 1.40 -8.61 -3.01
C TYR A 61 1.42 -8.99 -4.50
N LYS A 62 2.27 -8.35 -5.32
CA LYS A 62 2.33 -8.59 -6.78
C LYS A 62 2.66 -10.04 -7.14
N ASP A 63 3.41 -10.72 -6.28
CA ASP A 63 3.94 -12.07 -6.54
C ASP A 63 2.95 -13.18 -6.14
N VAL A 64 1.80 -12.82 -5.56
CA VAL A 64 0.74 -13.76 -5.19
C VAL A 64 -0.01 -14.22 -6.44
N LYS A 65 0.02 -15.54 -6.70
CA LYS A 65 -0.60 -16.15 -7.89
C LYS A 65 -1.89 -16.92 -7.60
N ASP A 66 -2.15 -17.32 -6.35
CA ASP A 66 -3.37 -18.05 -5.98
C ASP A 66 -4.57 -17.09 -5.98
N GLN A 67 -5.54 -17.36 -6.85
CA GLN A 67 -6.75 -16.55 -7.00
C GLN A 67 -7.54 -16.41 -5.69
N ARG A 68 -7.61 -17.47 -4.88
CA ARG A 68 -8.36 -17.43 -3.60
C ARG A 68 -7.72 -16.46 -2.61
N VAL A 69 -6.39 -16.38 -2.63
CA VAL A 69 -5.63 -15.45 -1.80
C VAL A 69 -5.81 -14.02 -2.32
N ILE A 70 -5.82 -13.82 -3.64
CA ILE A 70 -6.10 -12.52 -4.26
C ILE A 70 -7.51 -12.03 -3.85
N ASP A 71 -8.52 -12.88 -3.96
CA ASP A 71 -9.89 -12.54 -3.59
C ASP A 71 -10.01 -12.18 -2.10
N LEU A 72 -9.32 -12.94 -1.22
CA LEU A 72 -9.25 -12.63 0.21
C LEU A 72 -8.52 -11.32 0.50
N LEU A 73 -7.44 -11.00 -0.22
CA LEU A 73 -6.72 -9.74 -0.09
C LEU A 73 -7.58 -8.55 -0.53
N ILE A 74 -8.33 -8.71 -1.63
CA ILE A 74 -9.29 -7.71 -2.08
C ILE A 74 -10.38 -7.52 -1.02
N PHE A 75 -10.92 -8.60 -0.45
CA PHE A 75 -11.92 -8.53 0.62
C PHE A 75 -11.38 -7.76 1.84
N LYS A 76 -10.19 -8.10 2.32
CA LYS A 76 -9.53 -7.37 3.42
C LYS A 76 -9.30 -5.90 3.08
N GLY A 77 -8.86 -5.61 1.85
CA GLY A 77 -8.65 -4.26 1.37
C GLY A 77 -9.95 -3.44 1.32
N ARG A 78 -11.07 -4.06 0.92
CA ARG A 78 -12.40 -3.42 0.94
C ARG A 78 -12.85 -3.08 2.34
N GLN A 79 -12.71 -4.02 3.27
CA GLN A 79 -13.03 -3.80 4.68
C GLN A 79 -12.21 -2.64 5.23
N GLU A 80 -10.91 -2.62 4.98
CA GLU A 80 -10.03 -1.54 5.40
C GLU A 80 -10.45 -0.20 4.79
N LEU A 81 -10.71 -0.15 3.47
CA LEU A 81 -11.18 1.06 2.80
C LEU A 81 -12.49 1.59 3.43
N GLU A 82 -13.43 0.71 3.73
CA GLU A 82 -14.70 1.06 4.36
C GLU A 82 -14.48 1.73 5.72
N THR A 83 -13.55 1.23 6.55
CA THR A 83 -13.26 1.89 7.85
C THR A 83 -12.78 3.34 7.72
N TYR A 84 -12.10 3.68 6.62
CA TYR A 84 -11.66 5.04 6.33
C TYR A 84 -12.77 5.88 5.70
N LEU A 85 -13.65 5.27 4.88
CA LEU A 85 -14.79 5.97 4.26
C LEU A 85 -15.88 6.32 5.28
N THR A 86 -16.15 5.42 6.24
CA THR A 86 -17.12 5.65 7.32
C THR A 86 -16.52 6.38 8.52
N LEU A 87 -15.24 6.78 8.43
CA LEU A 87 -14.51 7.50 9.49
C LEU A 87 -14.45 6.74 10.83
N HIS A 88 -14.51 5.41 10.81
CA HIS A 88 -14.25 4.59 12.01
C HIS A 88 -12.79 4.69 12.45
N LYS A 89 -11.86 4.80 11.49
CA LYS A 89 -10.47 5.13 11.77
C LYS A 89 -10.27 6.65 11.74
N ASN A 90 -9.65 7.17 12.79
CA ASN A 90 -9.26 8.57 12.87
C ASN A 90 -7.98 8.87 12.06
N ARG A 91 -7.76 10.16 11.78
CA ARG A 91 -6.56 10.70 11.13
C ARG A 91 -5.23 10.12 11.63
N HIS A 92 -5.09 9.94 12.94
CA HIS A 92 -3.87 9.38 13.52
C HIS A 92 -3.56 7.97 12.99
N HIS A 93 -4.57 7.12 12.80
CA HIS A 93 -4.40 5.79 12.20
C HIS A 93 -3.90 5.90 10.76
N ALA A 94 -4.49 6.78 9.95
CA ALA A 94 -4.05 7.02 8.58
C ALA A 94 -2.55 7.39 8.52
N ILE A 95 -2.13 8.28 9.43
CA ILE A 95 -0.75 8.75 9.50
C ILE A 95 0.19 7.62 9.88
N THR A 96 -0.06 6.97 11.02
CA THR A 96 0.84 5.98 11.59
C THR A 96 0.92 4.70 10.73
N GLU A 97 -0.19 4.25 10.14
CA GLU A 97 -0.25 2.99 9.39
C GLU A 97 0.27 3.12 7.94
N TYR A 98 0.04 4.27 7.29
CA TYR A 98 0.22 4.42 5.85
C TYR A 98 1.12 5.58 5.43
N LEU A 99 1.01 6.73 6.09
CA LEU A 99 1.63 7.97 5.59
C LEU A 99 2.99 8.28 6.23
N ASP A 100 3.33 7.62 7.33
CA ASP A 100 4.58 7.83 8.07
C ASP A 100 5.85 7.79 7.17
N PRO A 101 6.00 6.84 6.23
CA PRO A 101 7.14 6.83 5.31
C PRO A 101 7.18 8.01 4.33
N VAL A 102 6.01 8.47 3.88
CA VAL A 102 5.90 9.65 2.99
C VAL A 102 6.28 10.91 3.75
N ILE A 103 5.76 11.06 4.97
CA ILE A 103 6.05 12.21 5.82
C ILE A 103 7.54 12.28 6.12
N LYS A 104 8.16 11.14 6.45
CA LYS A 104 9.62 11.05 6.65
C LYS A 104 10.40 11.39 5.39
N ARG A 105 9.97 10.93 4.21
CA ARG A 105 10.59 11.31 2.93
C ARG A 105 10.51 12.81 2.67
N ASN A 106 9.34 13.40 2.88
CA ASN A 106 9.12 14.84 2.65
C ASN A 106 9.93 15.69 3.64
N ARG A 107 10.11 15.22 4.88
CA ARG A 107 11.02 15.83 5.87
C ARG A 107 12.50 15.57 5.57
N GLY A 108 12.84 14.42 4.99
CA GLY A 108 14.21 13.99 4.72
C GLY A 108 14.97 14.90 3.76
N HIS A 109 14.29 15.70 2.95
CA HIS A 109 14.95 16.73 2.13
C HIS A 109 15.63 17.84 2.94
N THR A 110 15.32 18.01 4.23
CA THR A 110 15.98 18.99 5.10
C THR A 110 17.03 18.37 6.02
N LEU A 111 17.17 17.04 6.05
CA LEU A 111 18.17 16.36 6.86
C LEU A 111 19.47 16.21 6.05
N PRO A 112 20.64 16.54 6.61
CA PRO A 112 21.91 16.34 5.92
C PRO A 112 22.08 14.86 5.56
N ALA A 113 22.75 14.60 4.44
CA ALA A 113 23.05 13.24 4.01
C ALA A 113 23.71 12.47 5.18
N PRO A 114 23.31 11.22 5.44
CA PRO A 114 23.88 10.44 6.52
C PRO A 114 25.40 10.37 6.33
N GLN A 115 26.13 10.91 7.30
CA GLN A 115 27.58 11.01 7.27
C GLN A 115 28.26 9.64 7.44
N GLN A 116 27.50 8.64 7.88
CA GLN A 116 27.96 7.31 8.23
C GLN A 116 27.13 6.23 7.52
N SER A 117 27.72 5.04 7.35
CA SER A 117 27.04 3.91 6.73
C SER A 117 26.03 3.28 7.70
N SER A 118 24.98 2.64 7.15
CA SER A 118 23.99 1.92 7.96
C SER A 118 24.62 0.85 8.87
N PHE A 119 25.73 0.26 8.40
CA PHE A 119 26.56 -0.64 9.20
C PHE A 119 27.16 0.08 10.40
N MET A 120 27.78 1.25 10.20
CA MET A 120 28.48 1.97 11.26
C MET A 120 27.50 2.52 12.31
N ASP A 121 26.33 3.00 11.90
CA ASP A 121 25.27 3.39 12.83
C ASP A 121 24.82 2.21 13.71
N SER A 122 24.60 1.04 13.09
CA SER A 122 24.21 -0.19 13.81
C SER A 122 25.30 -0.69 14.74
N PHE A 123 26.57 -0.56 14.32
CA PHE A 123 27.74 -0.92 15.11
C PHE A 123 27.89 -0.03 16.34
N LEU A 124 27.79 1.30 16.18
CA LEU A 124 27.89 2.26 17.28
C LEU A 124 26.74 2.15 18.29
N GLN A 125 25.55 1.75 17.84
CA GLN A 125 24.40 1.50 18.72
C GLN A 125 24.49 0.17 19.49
N GLY A 126 25.50 -0.66 19.23
CA GLY A 126 25.66 -1.98 19.86
C GLY A 126 24.65 -3.03 19.37
N ASN A 127 23.86 -2.71 18.33
CA ASN A 127 22.84 -3.58 17.74
C ASN A 127 23.35 -4.32 16.49
N TYR A 128 24.67 -4.52 16.39
CA TYR A 128 25.26 -5.22 15.26
C TYR A 128 24.83 -6.69 15.24
N THR A 129 24.02 -7.06 14.26
CA THR A 129 23.83 -8.45 13.88
C THR A 129 24.83 -8.80 12.78
N PRO A 130 25.73 -9.78 12.98
CA PRO A 130 26.61 -10.22 11.92
C PRO A 130 25.75 -10.72 10.75
N PRO A 131 26.09 -10.39 9.49
CA PRO A 131 25.34 -10.88 8.35
C PRO A 131 25.34 -12.40 8.39
N THR A 132 24.17 -12.99 8.61
CA THR A 132 23.96 -14.44 8.51
C THR A 132 24.18 -14.81 7.06
N GLY A 133 25.38 -15.30 6.77
CA GLY A 133 25.72 -15.82 5.45
C GLY A 133 24.87 -17.06 5.16
N LYS A 134 23.96 -16.94 4.19
CA LYS A 134 23.65 -17.88 3.10
C LYS A 134 22.53 -17.32 2.25
#